data_AF-A0A957I1U6-F1
#
_entry.id   AF-A0A957I1U6-F1
#
_cell.length_a   1.000
_cell.length_b   1.000
_cell.length_c   1.000
_cell.angle_alpha   90.00
_cell.angle_beta   90.00
_cell.angle_gamma   90.00
#
_symmetry.space_group_name_H-M   'P 1'
#
loop_
_entity.id
_entity.type
_entity.pdbx_description
1 polymer ?
#
loop_
_entity_poly.entity_id
_entity_poly.type
_entity_poly.pdbx_seq_one_letter_code
_entity_poly.pdbx_strand_id
1 'polypeptide(L)'
;MKRYFTLLALLLVLVACRASPPITPTTAPTPAATLAPVTPVSPEQWDALDPDALFAQIFAQMLRRDPEWATELGLADAFGIPQDELTNVSPAYQEETYQLAAGNLARLQALDPATLTPAQRVSRDIYIWLLDDQVRGHDFALHDYPVNQVFGIQNSLPTFMAYVHPLRHLPDAQDYVARLAQVGVKFDQAIVALGVRADAGMIPPRFVFDRVLAEMGSITGQPAAQSLFYAEFHRRLQELDNISAADKETIAAAALAEVENTVYPAYDRLAATLRE
;
A
#
# COMPACT_ATOMS: atom_id res chain seq x y z
N MET A 1 15.49 20.94 -77.94
CA MET A 1 15.22 20.35 -79.27
C MET A 1 14.94 18.86 -79.08
N LYS A 2 13.76 18.40 -79.56
CA LYS A 2 13.36 16.99 -79.79
C LYS A 2 13.23 16.09 -78.55
N ARG A 3 12.27 15.17 -78.42
CA ARG A 3 10.89 14.94 -78.90
C ARG A 3 10.54 13.56 -78.27
N TYR A 4 9.41 13.50 -77.57
CA TYR A 4 8.48 12.37 -77.35
C TYR A 4 8.94 10.94 -77.65
N PHE A 5 8.75 10.00 -76.71
CA PHE A 5 7.88 8.84 -76.94
C PHE A 5 7.33 8.27 -75.61
N THR A 6 6.01 8.40 -75.52
CA THR A 6 4.99 7.76 -74.71
C THR A 6 5.21 6.26 -74.45
N LEU A 7 4.97 5.80 -73.21
CA LEU A 7 4.15 4.60 -72.96
C LEU A 7 3.56 4.61 -71.54
N LEU A 8 2.24 4.52 -71.58
CA LEU A 8 1.23 4.57 -70.53
C LEU A 8 1.18 3.23 -69.79
N ALA A 9 1.31 3.23 -68.47
CA ALA A 9 0.86 2.14 -67.61
C ALA A 9 0.18 2.75 -66.37
N LEU A 10 -1.11 3.03 -66.52
CA LEU A 10 -1.99 3.52 -65.48
C LEU A 10 -2.36 2.33 -64.57
N LEU A 11 -1.66 2.15 -63.46
CA LEU A 11 -2.03 1.19 -62.43
C LEU A 11 -2.88 1.92 -61.38
N LEU A 12 -4.20 1.87 -61.59
CA LEU A 12 -5.21 2.28 -60.61
C LEU A 12 -5.13 1.30 -59.42
N VAL A 13 -4.46 1.70 -58.34
CA VAL A 13 -4.58 1.01 -57.05
C VAL A 13 -5.89 1.49 -56.42
N LEU A 14 -6.95 0.69 -56.59
CA LEU A 14 -8.15 0.78 -55.78
C LEU A 14 -7.78 0.49 -54.32
N VAL A 15 -7.56 1.54 -53.54
CA VAL A 15 -7.53 1.46 -52.08
C VAL A 15 -8.93 1.09 -51.62
N ALA A 16 -9.17 -0.21 -51.44
CA ALA A 16 -10.34 -0.69 -50.73
C ALA A 16 -10.18 -0.32 -49.25
N CYS A 17 -10.72 0.83 -48.85
CA CYS A 17 -11.05 1.11 -47.46
C CYS A 17 -12.09 0.07 -47.01
N ARG A 18 -11.64 -1.09 -46.51
CA ARG A 18 -12.48 -1.92 -45.65
C ARG A 18 -12.68 -1.15 -44.35
N ALA A 19 -13.86 -0.55 -44.19
CA ALA A 19 -14.33 -0.11 -42.89
C ALA A 19 -14.25 -1.32 -41.95
N SER A 20 -13.44 -1.22 -40.89
CA SER A 20 -13.47 -2.20 -39.82
C SER A 20 -14.85 -2.14 -39.17
N PRO A 21 -15.48 -3.28 -38.82
CA PRO A 21 -16.75 -3.24 -38.12
C PRO A 21 -16.56 -2.48 -36.80
N PRO A 22 -17.55 -1.67 -36.38
CA PRO A 22 -17.48 -1.01 -35.09
C PRO A 22 -17.30 -2.06 -34.00
N ILE A 23 -16.30 -1.87 -33.15
CA ILE A 23 -16.12 -2.66 -31.94
C ILE A 23 -17.30 -2.30 -31.03
N THR A 24 -18.38 -3.07 -31.08
CA THR A 24 -19.38 -3.05 -30.03
C THR A 24 -18.70 -3.56 -28.75
N PRO A 25 -18.71 -2.80 -27.64
CA PRO A 25 -18.28 -3.33 -26.36
C PRO A 25 -19.26 -4.43 -25.93
N THR A 26 -18.98 -5.67 -26.35
CA THR A 26 -19.72 -6.87 -25.95
C THR A 26 -19.17 -7.34 -24.63
N THR A 27 -19.57 -6.65 -23.57
CA THR A 27 -19.89 -7.13 -22.21
C THR A 27 -19.97 -5.89 -21.32
N ALA A 28 -21.12 -5.70 -20.68
CA ALA A 28 -21.18 -4.82 -19.51
C ALA A 28 -20.12 -5.33 -18.50
N PRO A 29 -19.40 -4.45 -17.77
CA PRO A 29 -18.55 -4.89 -16.69
C PRO A 29 -19.40 -5.78 -15.77
N THR A 30 -18.98 -7.02 -15.58
CA THR A 30 -19.52 -7.86 -14.51
C THR A 30 -19.50 -7.01 -13.24
N PRO A 31 -20.63 -6.86 -12.52
CA PRO A 31 -20.63 -6.15 -11.25
C PRO A 31 -19.48 -6.70 -10.43
N ALA A 32 -18.57 -5.83 -9.96
CA ALA A 32 -17.51 -6.24 -9.06
C ALA A 32 -18.18 -7.05 -7.95
N ALA A 33 -17.84 -8.34 -7.85
CA ALA A 33 -18.40 -9.19 -6.83
C ALA A 33 -18.09 -8.51 -5.49
N THR A 34 -19.13 -8.10 -4.76
CA THR A 34 -18.97 -7.55 -3.42
C THR A 34 -18.30 -8.64 -2.59
N LEU A 35 -17.01 -8.44 -2.26
CA LEU A 35 -16.28 -9.35 -1.40
C LEU A 35 -16.99 -9.33 -0.05
N ALA A 36 -17.49 -10.49 0.37
CA ALA A 36 -18.13 -10.61 1.68
C ALA A 36 -17.07 -10.42 2.78
N PRO A 37 -17.39 -9.70 3.85
CA PRO A 37 -16.46 -9.53 4.96
C PRO A 37 -16.10 -10.88 5.57
N VAL A 38 -14.80 -11.16 5.68
CA VAL A 38 -14.27 -12.41 6.23
C VAL A 38 -14.07 -12.23 7.73
N THR A 39 -15.02 -12.69 8.54
CA THR A 39 -14.89 -12.66 10.00
C THR A 39 -13.75 -13.58 10.46
N PRO A 40 -12.82 -13.13 11.32
CA PRO A 40 -11.78 -13.99 11.88
C PRO A 40 -12.38 -15.22 12.55
N VAL A 41 -11.79 -16.39 12.29
CA VAL A 41 -12.14 -17.66 12.95
C VAL A 41 -11.20 -17.94 14.11
N SER A 42 -11.69 -18.69 15.11
CA SER A 42 -10.86 -19.12 16.23
C SER A 42 -9.84 -20.18 15.80
N PRO A 43 -8.71 -20.34 16.53
CA PRO A 43 -7.65 -21.29 16.17
C PRO A 43 -8.15 -22.71 15.88
N GLU A 44 -9.12 -23.21 16.64
CA GLU A 44 -9.70 -24.55 16.50
C GLU A 44 -10.58 -24.74 15.27
N GLN A 45 -11.02 -23.66 14.62
CA GLN A 45 -11.88 -23.71 13.44
C GLN A 45 -11.11 -23.80 12.13
N TRP A 46 -9.80 -23.49 12.13
CA TRP A 46 -8.99 -23.44 10.91
C TRP A 46 -8.92 -24.78 10.16
N ASP A 47 -8.86 -25.90 10.88
CA ASP A 47 -8.74 -27.24 10.29
C ASP A 47 -10.05 -27.75 9.66
N ALA A 48 -11.18 -27.10 9.98
CA ALA A 48 -12.51 -27.47 9.49
C ALA A 48 -12.96 -26.63 8.28
N LEU A 49 -12.16 -25.66 7.84
CA LEU A 49 -12.50 -24.81 6.71
C LEU A 49 -12.45 -25.61 5.41
N ASP A 50 -13.43 -25.38 4.53
CA ASP A 50 -13.26 -25.76 3.13
C ASP A 50 -12.12 -24.94 2.47
N PRO A 51 -11.59 -25.39 1.31
CA PRO A 51 -10.44 -24.73 0.70
C PRO A 51 -10.65 -23.24 0.38
N ASP A 52 -11.86 -22.84 -0.06
CA ASP A 52 -12.12 -21.45 -0.45
C ASP A 52 -12.22 -20.54 0.79
N ALA A 53 -12.87 -21.04 1.85
CA ALA A 53 -12.89 -20.39 3.15
C ALA A 53 -11.50 -20.27 3.76
N LEU A 54 -10.65 -21.31 3.62
CA LEU A 54 -9.26 -21.26 4.06
C LEU A 54 -8.48 -20.17 3.32
N PHE A 55 -8.56 -20.10 1.99
CA PHE A 55 -7.89 -19.06 1.20
C PHE A 55 -8.34 -17.66 1.63
N ALA A 56 -9.65 -17.46 1.81
CA ALA A 56 -10.21 -16.18 2.25
C ALA A 56 -9.72 -15.79 3.65
N GLN A 57 -9.63 -16.75 4.59
CA GLN A 57 -9.13 -16.49 5.93
C GLN A 57 -7.64 -16.16 5.96
N ILE A 58 -6.82 -16.88 5.19
CA ILE A 58 -5.40 -16.56 5.04
C ILE A 58 -5.24 -15.15 4.49
N PHE A 59 -5.96 -14.83 3.40
CA PHE A 59 -5.93 -13.49 2.82
C PHE A 59 -6.29 -12.41 3.83
N ALA A 60 -7.43 -12.56 4.51
CA ALA A 60 -7.92 -11.58 5.47
C ALA A 60 -7.00 -11.45 6.70
N GLN A 61 -6.38 -12.55 7.15
CA GLN A 61 -5.40 -12.52 8.23
C GLN A 61 -4.15 -11.73 7.83
N MET A 62 -3.60 -12.01 6.65
CA MET A 62 -2.40 -11.32 6.17
C MET A 62 -2.68 -9.85 5.83
N LEU A 63 -3.83 -9.55 5.21
CA LEU A 63 -4.23 -8.18 4.88
C LEU A 63 -4.39 -7.30 6.13
N ARG A 64 -4.91 -7.85 7.24
CA ARG A 64 -5.00 -7.14 8.53
C ARG A 64 -3.65 -6.81 9.15
N ARG A 65 -2.57 -7.47 8.71
CA ARG A 65 -1.21 -7.12 9.17
C ARG A 65 -0.71 -5.81 8.57
N ASP A 66 -1.37 -5.31 7.53
CA ASP A 66 -0.99 -4.09 6.83
C ASP A 66 -2.23 -3.24 6.48
N PRO A 67 -2.78 -2.49 7.45
CA PRO A 67 -3.95 -1.62 7.23
C PRO A 67 -3.70 -0.53 6.17
N GLU A 68 -2.46 -0.09 5.97
CA GLU A 68 -2.11 0.85 4.91
C GLU A 68 -2.24 0.18 3.54
N TRP A 69 -1.70 -1.03 3.36
CA TRP A 69 -1.87 -1.79 2.14
C TRP A 69 -3.34 -2.15 1.86
N ALA A 70 -4.11 -2.49 2.89
CA ALA A 70 -5.55 -2.68 2.76
C ALA A 70 -6.27 -1.43 2.23
N THR A 71 -5.80 -0.25 2.63
CA THR A 71 -6.30 1.04 2.13
C THR A 71 -5.86 1.27 0.67
N GLU A 72 -4.59 1.04 0.34
CA GLU A 72 -4.06 1.16 -1.02
C GLU A 72 -4.80 0.29 -2.04
N LEU A 73 -5.16 -0.93 -1.64
CA LEU A 73 -5.93 -1.85 -2.49
C LEU A 73 -7.43 -1.50 -2.58
N GLY A 74 -7.91 -0.55 -1.79
CA GLY A 74 -9.34 -0.25 -1.68
C GLY A 74 -10.14 -1.40 -1.05
N LEU A 75 -9.49 -2.23 -0.24
CA LEU A 75 -10.08 -3.43 0.37
C LEU A 75 -10.44 -3.26 1.84
N ALA A 76 -10.03 -2.18 2.49
CA ALA A 76 -10.25 -1.98 3.93
C ALA A 76 -11.74 -2.12 4.32
N ASP A 77 -12.64 -1.40 3.66
CA ASP A 77 -14.10 -1.47 3.91
C ASP A 77 -14.63 -2.90 3.70
N ALA A 78 -14.18 -3.58 2.63
CA ALA A 78 -14.64 -4.92 2.28
C ALA A 78 -14.21 -5.99 3.30
N PHE A 79 -13.10 -5.78 4.01
CA PHE A 79 -12.56 -6.72 4.99
C PHE A 79 -12.75 -6.27 6.44
N GLY A 80 -13.43 -5.14 6.66
CA GLY A 80 -13.64 -4.55 7.99
C GLY A 80 -12.32 -4.18 8.66
N ILE A 81 -11.35 -3.71 7.88
CA ILE A 81 -10.04 -3.29 8.37
C ILE A 81 -10.14 -1.80 8.73
N PRO A 82 -9.82 -1.41 9.98
CA PRO A 82 -9.86 -0.02 10.39
C PRO A 82 -8.95 0.87 9.51
N GLN A 83 -9.43 2.06 9.14
CA GLN A 83 -8.67 3.03 8.33
C GLN A 83 -8.00 4.12 9.17
N ASP A 84 -8.08 4.00 10.49
CA ASP A 84 -7.48 4.89 11.49
C ASP A 84 -6.11 4.40 11.97
N GLU A 85 -5.66 3.20 11.58
CA GLU A 85 -4.37 2.62 11.97
C GLU A 85 -3.28 2.81 10.91
N LEU A 86 -2.03 2.99 11.37
CA LEU A 86 -0.83 2.83 10.56
C LEU A 86 -0.23 1.43 10.77
N THR A 87 0.41 0.88 9.74
CA THR A 87 1.03 -0.45 9.79
C THR A 87 2.16 -0.47 10.82
N ASN A 88 2.09 -1.43 11.74
CA ASN A 88 3.12 -1.67 12.76
C ASN A 88 4.38 -2.24 12.09
N VAL A 89 5.49 -1.51 12.18
CA VAL A 89 6.77 -1.88 11.56
C VAL A 89 7.81 -2.34 12.57
N SER A 90 7.39 -2.65 13.80
CA SER A 90 8.32 -3.11 14.84
C SER A 90 8.89 -4.50 14.51
N PRO A 91 10.15 -4.80 14.91
CA PRO A 91 10.74 -6.12 14.69
C PRO A 91 9.89 -7.27 15.26
N ALA A 92 9.28 -7.09 16.43
CA ALA A 92 8.41 -8.10 17.04
C ALA A 92 7.16 -8.38 16.19
N TYR A 93 6.54 -7.33 15.65
CA TYR A 93 5.37 -7.49 14.78
C TYR A 93 5.74 -8.17 13.46
N GLN A 94 6.92 -7.87 12.90
CA GLN A 94 7.39 -8.54 11.69
C GLN A 94 7.68 -10.03 11.93
N GLU A 95 8.25 -10.37 13.09
CA GLU A 95 8.45 -11.77 13.49
C GLU A 95 7.11 -12.52 13.63
N GLU A 96 6.12 -11.93 14.29
CA GLU A 96 4.77 -12.51 14.36
C GLU A 96 4.15 -12.70 12.97
N THR A 97 4.30 -11.73 12.07
CA THR A 97 3.81 -11.81 10.69
C THR A 97 4.48 -12.97 9.94
N TYR A 98 5.78 -13.17 10.15
CA TYR A 98 6.50 -14.34 9.62
C TYR A 98 5.93 -15.66 10.15
N GLN A 99 5.70 -15.77 11.46
CA GLN A 99 5.13 -16.99 12.06
C GLN A 99 3.74 -17.31 11.51
N LEU A 100 2.91 -16.28 11.27
CA LEU A 100 1.61 -16.43 10.61
C LEU A 100 1.77 -16.93 9.17
N ALA A 101 2.68 -16.34 8.39
CA ALA A 101 2.96 -16.77 7.03
C ALA A 101 3.43 -18.23 6.97
N ALA A 102 4.35 -18.64 7.85
CA ALA A 102 4.84 -20.01 7.95
C ALA A 102 3.73 -21.01 8.34
N GLY A 103 2.88 -20.64 9.31
CA GLY A 103 1.73 -21.46 9.67
C GLY A 103 0.72 -21.62 8.54
N ASN A 104 0.45 -20.55 7.79
CA ASN A 104 -0.45 -20.57 6.64
C ASN A 104 0.12 -21.38 5.48
N LEU A 105 1.42 -21.29 5.22
CA LEU A 105 2.12 -22.13 4.24
C LEU A 105 1.96 -23.61 4.57
N ALA A 106 2.15 -24.00 5.83
CA ALA A 106 1.99 -25.38 6.27
C ALA A 106 0.55 -25.89 6.05
N ARG A 107 -0.47 -25.07 6.36
CA ARG A 107 -1.89 -25.41 6.11
C ARG A 107 -2.17 -25.66 4.63
N LEU A 108 -1.66 -24.80 3.74
CA LEU A 108 -1.83 -24.94 2.29
C LEU A 108 -1.12 -26.18 1.74
N GLN A 109 0.08 -26.47 2.24
CA GLN A 109 0.85 -27.65 1.86
C GLN A 109 0.16 -28.96 2.29
N ALA A 110 -0.56 -28.94 3.42
CA ALA A 110 -1.32 -30.08 3.93
C ALA A 110 -2.59 -30.41 3.11
N LEU A 111 -3.10 -29.47 2.29
CA LEU A 111 -4.21 -29.77 1.38
C LEU A 111 -3.79 -30.80 0.33
N ASP A 112 -4.54 -31.90 0.24
CA ASP A 112 -4.36 -32.91 -0.81
C ASP A 112 -4.81 -32.36 -2.18
N PRO A 113 -3.91 -32.13 -3.15
CA PRO A 113 -4.25 -31.59 -4.46
C PRO A 113 -5.29 -32.42 -5.23
N ALA A 114 -5.40 -33.72 -4.94
CA ALA A 114 -6.36 -34.61 -5.57
C ALA A 114 -7.82 -34.33 -5.14
N THR A 115 -8.01 -33.70 -3.97
CA THR A 115 -9.33 -33.34 -3.45
C THR A 115 -9.84 -31.98 -3.92
N LEU A 116 -8.98 -31.19 -4.56
CA LEU A 116 -9.27 -29.83 -4.99
C LEU A 116 -9.87 -29.76 -6.40
N THR A 117 -10.67 -28.73 -6.67
CA THR A 117 -11.05 -28.38 -8.05
C THR A 117 -9.84 -27.85 -8.83
N PRO A 118 -9.88 -27.80 -10.18
CA PRO A 118 -8.82 -27.19 -10.96
C PRO A 118 -8.50 -25.74 -10.57
N ALA A 119 -9.52 -24.93 -10.25
CA ALA A 119 -9.34 -23.55 -9.81
C ALA A 119 -8.68 -23.47 -8.42
N GLN A 120 -9.15 -24.28 -7.47
CA GLN A 120 -8.56 -24.34 -6.12
C GLN A 120 -7.10 -24.80 -6.13
N ARG A 121 -6.73 -25.72 -7.03
CA ARG A 121 -5.31 -26.09 -7.20
C ARG A 121 -4.46 -24.91 -7.62
N VAL A 122 -4.91 -24.13 -8.59
CA VAL A 122 -4.19 -22.92 -9.04
C VAL A 122 -4.07 -21.91 -7.89
N SER A 123 -5.17 -21.63 -7.19
CA SER A 123 -5.15 -20.74 -6.02
C SER A 123 -4.17 -21.22 -4.95
N ARG A 124 -4.24 -22.50 -4.59
CA ARG A 124 -3.31 -23.13 -3.63
C ARG A 124 -1.86 -22.95 -4.07
N ASP A 125 -1.54 -23.27 -5.31
CA ASP A 125 -0.16 -23.26 -5.79
C ASP A 125 0.41 -21.83 -5.83
N ILE A 126 -0.40 -20.83 -6.19
CA ILE A 126 -0.03 -19.41 -6.10
C ILE A 126 0.22 -18.99 -4.65
N TYR A 127 -0.67 -19.37 -3.73
CA TYR A 127 -0.51 -19.05 -2.31
C TYR A 127 0.72 -19.71 -1.69
N ILE A 128 0.98 -20.98 -2.02
CA ILE A 128 2.21 -21.67 -1.60
C ILE A 128 3.42 -20.93 -2.13
N TRP A 129 3.44 -20.56 -3.41
CA TRP A 129 4.56 -19.83 -3.99
C TRP A 129 4.81 -18.48 -3.29
N LEU A 130 3.75 -17.71 -3.04
CA LEU A 130 3.83 -16.40 -2.36
C LEU A 130 4.35 -16.53 -0.92
N LEU A 131 3.76 -17.43 -0.14
CA LEU A 131 4.12 -17.59 1.27
C LEU A 131 5.46 -18.30 1.46
N ASP A 132 5.82 -19.25 0.59
CA ASP A 132 7.15 -19.86 0.59
C ASP A 132 8.24 -18.82 0.30
N ASP A 133 8.01 -17.91 -0.65
CA ASP A 133 8.94 -16.81 -0.91
C ASP A 133 9.10 -15.88 0.30
N GLN A 134 7.99 -15.49 0.93
CA GLN A 134 8.02 -14.68 2.15
C GLN A 134 8.76 -15.40 3.30
N VAL A 135 8.50 -16.70 3.51
CA VAL A 135 9.12 -17.51 4.56
C VAL A 135 10.61 -17.69 4.32
N ARG A 136 11.04 -17.98 3.08
CA ARG A 136 12.46 -18.04 2.72
C ARG A 136 13.13 -16.66 2.81
N GLY A 137 12.40 -15.59 2.56
CA GLY A 137 12.88 -14.21 2.66
C GLY A 137 13.22 -13.77 4.09
N HIS A 138 12.69 -14.46 5.11
CA HIS A 138 12.96 -14.14 6.51
C HIS A 138 14.44 -14.22 6.88
N ASP A 139 15.19 -15.17 6.31
CA ASP A 139 16.65 -15.27 6.46
C ASP A 139 17.39 -14.00 5.99
N PHE A 140 16.72 -13.20 5.15
CA PHE A 140 17.22 -11.96 4.58
C PHE A 140 16.52 -10.70 5.14
N ALA A 141 15.73 -10.81 6.22
CA ALA A 141 14.89 -9.73 6.72
C ALA A 141 15.63 -8.43 7.11
N LEU A 142 16.95 -8.48 7.29
CA LEU A 142 17.79 -7.31 7.58
C LEU A 142 18.46 -6.69 6.33
N HIS A 143 18.29 -7.27 5.15
CA HIS A 143 18.97 -6.86 3.91
C HIS A 143 18.18 -5.84 3.09
N ASP A 144 17.06 -5.35 3.62
CA ASP A 144 16.32 -4.21 3.10
C ASP A 144 16.78 -2.90 3.77
N TYR A 145 16.32 -1.77 3.22
CA TYR A 145 16.62 -0.44 3.75
C TYR A 145 15.31 0.32 3.96
N PRO A 146 14.69 0.24 5.15
CA PRO A 146 13.36 0.81 5.40
C PRO A 146 13.34 2.35 5.27
N VAL A 147 14.51 2.97 5.31
CA VAL A 147 14.73 4.38 5.06
C VAL A 147 15.70 4.53 3.89
N ASN A 148 15.18 5.02 2.77
CA ASN A 148 15.92 5.22 1.52
C ASN A 148 15.23 6.29 0.65
N GLN A 149 15.94 6.86 -0.32
CA GLN A 149 15.44 7.98 -1.14
C GLN A 149 14.38 7.62 -2.21
N VAL A 150 13.99 6.35 -2.33
CA VAL A 150 13.07 5.88 -3.40
C VAL A 150 11.73 5.49 -2.79
N PHE A 151 11.72 4.54 -1.86
CA PHE A 151 10.52 3.97 -1.23
C PHE A 151 10.66 3.91 0.30
N GLY A 152 11.34 4.89 0.89
CA GLY A 152 11.53 4.93 2.33
C GLY A 152 10.27 5.36 3.07
N ILE A 153 10.14 4.94 4.32
CA ILE A 153 9.01 5.36 5.17
C ILE A 153 8.82 6.88 5.22
N GLN A 154 9.92 7.65 5.16
CA GLN A 154 9.90 9.11 5.24
C GLN A 154 9.34 9.80 3.98
N ASN A 155 9.27 9.09 2.85
CA ASN A 155 8.78 9.66 1.60
C ASN A 155 7.47 9.04 1.13
N SER A 156 7.22 7.78 1.50
CA SER A 156 6.01 7.06 1.12
C SER A 156 4.82 7.49 1.99
N LEU A 157 5.05 7.76 3.27
CA LEU A 157 4.00 8.13 4.22
C LEU A 157 3.30 9.46 3.89
N PRO A 158 4.00 10.56 3.53
CA PRO A 158 3.34 11.80 3.08
C PRO A 158 2.43 11.57 1.86
N THR A 159 2.90 10.81 0.87
CA THR A 159 2.13 10.51 -0.35
C THR A 159 0.91 9.64 -0.04
N PHE A 160 1.06 8.61 0.79
CA PHE A 160 -0.03 7.76 1.25
C PHE A 160 -1.12 8.60 1.92
N MET A 161 -0.74 9.43 2.90
CA MET A 161 -1.68 10.29 3.60
C MET A 161 -2.36 11.25 2.61
N ALA A 162 -1.60 11.98 1.79
CA ALA A 162 -2.15 12.99 0.91
C ALA A 162 -3.09 12.46 -0.19
N TYR A 163 -2.81 11.27 -0.75
CA TYR A 163 -3.45 10.83 -1.99
C TYR A 163 -4.12 9.46 -1.93
N VAL A 164 -3.73 8.60 -1.00
CA VAL A 164 -4.28 7.24 -0.89
C VAL A 164 -5.39 7.19 0.16
N HIS A 165 -5.19 7.83 1.31
CA HIS A 165 -6.21 7.84 2.37
C HIS A 165 -7.54 8.42 1.84
N PRO A 166 -8.66 7.68 1.95
CA PRO A 166 -9.98 8.15 1.52
C PRO A 166 -10.39 9.42 2.27
N LEU A 167 -11.11 10.33 1.63
CA LEU A 167 -11.65 11.50 2.34
C LEU A 167 -13.01 11.83 1.74
N ARG A 168 -14.02 11.05 2.13
CA ARG A 168 -15.38 11.07 1.57
C ARG A 168 -16.38 11.71 2.52
N HIS A 169 -16.13 11.64 3.82
CA HIS A 169 -17.04 12.10 4.89
C HIS A 169 -16.28 12.31 6.21
N LEU A 170 -16.97 12.76 7.25
CA LEU A 170 -16.36 13.07 8.54
C LEU A 170 -15.60 11.89 9.19
N PRO A 171 -16.09 10.63 9.20
CA PRO A 171 -15.30 9.50 9.72
C PRO A 171 -13.93 9.33 9.05
N ASP A 172 -13.84 9.28 7.73
CA ASP A 172 -12.55 9.30 7.02
C ASP A 172 -11.64 10.44 7.51
N ALA A 173 -12.16 11.66 7.70
CA ALA A 173 -11.35 12.78 8.20
C ALA A 173 -10.84 12.57 9.64
N GLN A 174 -11.59 11.84 10.48
CA GLN A 174 -11.18 11.47 11.83
C GLN A 174 -10.10 10.38 11.79
N ASP A 175 -10.26 9.38 10.91
CA ASP A 175 -9.29 8.33 10.67
C ASP A 175 -7.95 8.91 10.16
N TYR A 176 -8.00 9.96 9.33
CA TYR A 176 -6.81 10.71 8.91
C TYR A 176 -6.01 11.26 10.09
N VAL A 177 -6.70 11.93 11.02
CA VAL A 177 -6.07 12.52 12.21
C VAL A 177 -5.54 11.43 13.14
N ALA A 178 -6.27 10.33 13.28
CA ALA A 178 -5.84 9.17 14.07
C ALA A 178 -4.55 8.54 13.51
N ARG A 179 -4.39 8.49 12.18
CA ARG A 179 -3.14 8.08 11.54
C ARG A 179 -2.00 9.07 11.79
N LEU A 180 -2.26 10.38 11.68
CA LEU A 180 -1.23 11.39 12.00
C LEU A 180 -0.71 11.24 13.44
N ALA A 181 -1.60 10.98 14.39
CA ALA A 181 -1.25 10.75 15.79
C ALA A 181 -0.37 9.50 16.02
N GLN A 182 -0.37 8.55 15.08
CA GLN A 182 0.44 7.33 15.14
C GLN A 182 1.81 7.43 14.46
N VAL A 183 2.08 8.52 13.73
CA VAL A 183 3.35 8.69 12.98
C VAL A 183 4.55 8.60 13.92
N GLY A 184 4.45 9.19 15.12
CA GLY A 184 5.48 9.09 16.15
C GLY A 184 5.83 7.64 16.50
N VAL A 185 4.81 6.83 16.78
CA VAL A 185 4.99 5.41 17.12
C VAL A 185 5.61 4.64 15.95
N LYS A 186 5.09 4.83 14.73
CA LYS A 186 5.61 4.14 13.53
C LYS A 186 7.09 4.46 13.28
N PHE A 187 7.50 5.71 13.47
CA PHE A 187 8.89 6.13 13.29
C PHE A 187 9.79 5.62 14.41
N ASP A 188 9.32 5.58 15.65
CA ASP A 188 10.08 4.98 16.76
C ASP A 188 10.31 3.48 16.52
N GLN A 189 9.31 2.77 15.99
CA GLN A 189 9.46 1.37 15.56
C GLN A 189 10.50 1.20 14.44
N ALA A 190 10.48 2.10 13.45
CA ALA A 190 11.46 2.10 12.36
C ALA A 190 12.88 2.39 12.89
N ILE A 191 13.05 3.30 13.85
CA ILE A 191 14.33 3.59 14.51
C ILE A 191 14.87 2.34 15.22
N VAL A 192 14.04 1.62 15.96
CA VAL A 192 14.43 0.34 16.58
C VAL A 192 14.89 -0.67 15.51
N ALA A 193 14.14 -0.77 14.40
CA ALA A 193 14.46 -1.67 13.30
C ALA A 193 15.77 -1.28 12.56
N LEU A 194 16.09 0.01 12.49
CA LEU A 194 17.37 0.52 11.97
C LEU A 194 18.53 0.18 12.90
N GLY A 195 18.34 0.28 14.22
CA GLY A 195 19.35 -0.11 15.21
C GLY A 195 19.76 -1.58 15.07
N VAL A 196 18.77 -2.48 14.94
CA VAL A 196 19.02 -3.92 14.71
C VAL A 196 19.83 -4.15 13.43
N ARG A 197 19.55 -3.42 12.35
CA ARG A 197 20.30 -3.51 11.08
C ARG A 197 21.71 -2.95 11.22
N ALA A 198 21.88 -1.83 11.91
CA ALA A 198 23.18 -1.22 12.16
C ALA A 198 24.09 -2.15 12.96
N ASP A 199 23.57 -2.78 14.01
CA ASP A 199 24.30 -3.79 14.81
C ASP A 199 24.74 -4.99 13.97
N ALA A 200 23.96 -5.35 12.94
CA ALA A 200 24.28 -6.40 11.98
C ALA A 200 25.20 -5.94 10.82
N GLY A 201 25.60 -4.67 10.79
CA GLY A 201 26.41 -4.09 9.70
C GLY A 201 25.64 -3.82 8.40
N MET A 202 24.31 -3.89 8.43
CA MET A 202 23.42 -3.64 7.29
C MET A 202 23.12 -2.15 7.16
N ILE A 203 24.13 -1.39 6.71
CA ILE A 203 24.07 0.07 6.63
C ILE A 203 24.07 0.50 5.16
N PRO A 204 23.16 1.39 4.74
CA PRO A 204 23.17 1.96 3.39
C PRO A 204 24.49 2.66 3.04
N PRO A 205 24.81 2.86 1.76
CA PRO A 205 25.90 3.75 1.36
C PRO A 205 25.64 5.20 1.81
N ARG A 206 26.71 5.95 2.17
CA ARG A 206 26.62 7.33 2.67
C ARG A 206 25.71 8.26 1.87
N PHE A 207 25.74 8.18 0.54
CA PHE A 207 24.94 9.06 -0.31
C PHE A 207 23.42 8.90 -0.11
N VAL A 208 22.96 7.75 0.42
CA VAL A 208 21.56 7.52 0.78
C VAL A 208 21.18 8.42 1.95
N PHE A 209 22.00 8.45 2.99
CA PHE A 209 21.79 9.32 4.16
C PHE A 209 21.73 10.79 3.77
N ASP A 210 22.65 11.28 2.94
CA ASP A 210 22.66 12.69 2.50
C ASP A 210 21.32 13.09 1.83
N ARG A 211 20.77 12.19 1.00
CA ARG A 211 19.50 12.42 0.30
C ARG A 211 18.31 12.38 1.24
N VAL A 212 18.22 11.36 2.08
CA VAL A 212 17.11 11.19 3.03
C VAL A 212 17.10 12.33 4.05
N LEU A 213 18.27 12.76 4.55
CA LEU A 213 18.38 13.89 5.47
C LEU A 213 17.96 15.21 4.81
N ALA A 214 18.34 15.44 3.56
CA ALA A 214 17.90 16.61 2.80
C ALA A 214 16.39 16.60 2.55
N GLU A 215 15.82 15.44 2.22
CA GLU A 215 14.38 15.24 2.04
C GLU A 215 13.61 15.53 3.32
N MET A 216 13.98 14.90 4.45
CA MET A 216 13.34 15.13 5.74
C MET A 216 13.47 16.59 6.19
N GLY A 217 14.63 17.22 5.98
CA GLY A 217 14.82 18.65 6.25
C GLY A 217 13.95 19.56 5.37
N SER A 218 13.67 19.17 4.12
CA SER A 218 12.72 19.88 3.26
C SER A 218 11.27 19.70 3.72
N ILE A 219 10.94 18.58 4.35
CA ILE A 219 9.60 18.32 4.92
C ILE A 219 9.40 19.15 6.19
N THR A 220 10.29 19.02 7.19
CA THR A 220 10.13 19.69 8.49
C THR A 220 10.55 21.16 8.47
N GLY A 221 11.30 21.60 7.46
CA GLY A 221 11.71 23.00 7.29
C GLY A 221 10.62 23.94 6.81
N GLN A 222 9.44 23.42 6.42
CA GLN A 222 8.29 24.21 6.00
C GLN A 222 7.29 24.38 7.16
N PRO A 223 6.51 25.48 7.22
CA PRO A 223 5.41 25.58 8.18
C PRO A 223 4.48 24.37 8.08
N ALA A 224 3.98 23.84 9.20
CA ALA A 224 3.10 22.67 9.22
C ALA A 224 1.88 22.82 8.29
N ALA A 225 1.34 24.03 8.20
CA ALA A 225 0.23 24.38 7.30
C ALA A 225 0.56 24.27 5.80
N GLN A 226 1.85 24.21 5.43
CA GLN A 226 2.33 24.01 4.06
C GLN A 226 2.82 22.57 3.82
N SER A 227 2.91 21.75 4.87
CA SER A 227 3.29 20.35 4.73
C SER A 227 2.32 19.60 3.82
N LEU A 228 2.82 18.58 3.11
CA LEU A 228 1.98 17.71 2.29
C LEU A 228 0.92 16.97 3.15
N PHE A 229 1.23 16.68 4.41
CA PHE A 229 0.30 16.10 5.38
C PHE A 229 -0.90 17.01 5.69
N TYR A 230 -0.73 18.33 5.68
CA TYR A 230 -1.82 19.24 6.01
C TYR A 230 -2.46 19.88 4.78
N ALA A 231 -1.64 20.44 3.89
CA ALA A 231 -2.12 21.30 2.82
C ALA A 231 -3.11 20.58 1.89
N GLU A 232 -2.78 19.33 1.53
CA GLU A 232 -3.63 18.53 0.67
C GLU A 232 -4.88 18.01 1.40
N PHE A 233 -4.73 17.56 2.66
CA PHE A 233 -5.87 17.18 3.51
C PHE A 233 -6.86 18.34 3.66
N HIS A 234 -6.37 19.51 4.04
CA HIS A 234 -7.18 20.70 4.23
C HIS A 234 -7.89 21.09 2.92
N ARG A 235 -7.18 21.10 1.79
CA ARG A 235 -7.78 21.38 0.47
C ARG A 235 -8.93 20.43 0.17
N ARG A 236 -8.69 19.11 0.24
CA ARG A 236 -9.69 18.07 -0.04
C ARG A 236 -10.87 18.13 0.94
N LEU A 237 -10.61 18.42 2.22
CA LEU A 237 -11.64 18.59 3.24
C LEU A 237 -12.59 19.76 2.92
N GLN A 238 -12.06 20.89 2.43
CA GLN A 238 -12.89 22.04 2.06
C GLN A 238 -13.83 21.74 0.89
N GLU A 239 -13.46 20.84 -0.01
CA GLU A 239 -14.25 20.42 -1.18
C GLU A 239 -15.45 19.52 -0.83
N LEU A 240 -15.54 19.02 0.40
CA LEU A 240 -16.63 18.14 0.83
C LEU A 240 -17.89 18.90 1.26
N ASP A 241 -18.98 18.77 0.52
CA ASP A 241 -20.25 19.45 0.85
C ASP A 241 -21.07 18.76 1.96
N ASN A 242 -20.65 17.55 2.38
CA ASN A 242 -21.34 16.71 3.36
C ASN A 242 -20.77 16.81 4.80
N ILE A 243 -19.91 17.80 5.07
CA ILE A 243 -19.34 18.07 6.39
C ILE A 243 -19.63 19.54 6.75
N SER A 244 -20.07 19.80 7.98
CA SER A 244 -20.38 21.16 8.42
C SER A 244 -19.11 22.03 8.48
N ALA A 245 -19.26 23.35 8.30
CA ALA A 245 -18.11 24.27 8.37
C ALA A 245 -17.39 24.19 9.73
N ALA A 246 -18.15 24.03 10.83
CA ALA A 246 -17.60 23.89 12.17
C ALA A 246 -16.80 22.59 12.36
N ASP A 247 -17.30 21.48 11.81
CA ASP A 247 -16.57 20.20 11.86
C ASP A 247 -15.31 20.25 11.00
N LYS A 248 -15.37 20.88 9.81
CA LYS A 248 -14.18 21.10 8.96
C LYS A 248 -13.11 21.91 9.68
N GLU A 249 -13.48 23.01 10.34
CA GLU A 249 -12.55 23.83 11.11
C GLU A 249 -11.93 23.05 12.27
N THR A 250 -12.76 22.29 12.99
CA THR A 250 -12.31 21.47 14.13
C THR A 250 -11.32 20.39 13.70
N ILE A 251 -11.64 19.63 12.66
CA ILE A 251 -10.79 18.52 12.21
C ILE A 251 -9.52 19.02 11.50
N ALA A 252 -9.59 20.16 10.79
CA ALA A 252 -8.41 20.82 10.25
C ALA A 252 -7.46 21.25 11.37
N ALA A 253 -7.96 21.90 12.44
CA ALA A 253 -7.14 22.29 13.57
C ALA A 253 -6.49 21.08 14.26
N ALA A 254 -7.21 19.97 14.41
CA ALA A 254 -6.67 18.73 14.95
C ALA A 254 -5.56 18.14 14.06
N ALA A 255 -5.77 18.07 12.73
CA ALA A 255 -4.76 17.60 11.79
C ALA A 255 -3.50 18.47 11.83
N LEU A 256 -3.65 19.80 11.85
CA LEU A 256 -2.53 20.72 11.94
C LEU A 256 -1.72 20.49 13.23
N ALA A 257 -2.42 20.34 14.36
CA ALA A 257 -1.80 20.07 15.64
C ALA A 257 -1.01 18.75 15.64
N GLU A 258 -1.52 17.69 15.01
CA GLU A 258 -0.77 16.43 14.89
C GLU A 258 0.46 16.56 13.99
N VAL A 259 0.38 17.34 12.91
CA VAL A 259 1.56 17.62 12.07
C VAL A 259 2.65 18.31 12.90
N GLU A 260 2.28 19.32 13.69
CA GLU A 260 3.22 20.10 14.51
C GLU A 260 3.79 19.30 15.68
N ASN A 261 2.95 18.56 16.41
CA ASN A 261 3.30 17.97 17.70
C ASN A 261 3.73 16.51 17.60
N THR A 262 3.35 15.81 16.53
CA THR A 262 3.60 14.38 16.37
C THR A 262 4.48 14.11 15.15
N VAL A 263 4.06 14.55 13.96
CA VAL A 263 4.73 14.21 12.70
C VAL A 263 6.12 14.84 12.63
N TYR A 264 6.22 16.17 12.75
CA TYR A 264 7.51 16.85 12.60
C TYR A 264 8.56 16.37 13.63
N PRO A 265 8.23 16.26 14.93
CA PRO A 265 9.16 15.68 15.90
C PRO A 265 9.59 14.24 15.58
N ALA A 266 8.72 13.43 14.97
CA ALA A 266 9.09 12.07 14.54
C ALA A 266 10.13 12.08 13.42
N TYR A 267 9.95 12.94 12.41
CA TYR A 267 10.94 13.14 11.36
C TYR A 267 12.27 13.66 11.91
N ASP A 268 12.24 14.59 12.86
CA ASP A 268 13.45 15.12 13.48
C ASP A 268 14.21 14.05 14.28
N ARG A 269 13.50 13.17 15.00
CA ARG A 269 14.12 12.02 15.70
C ARG A 269 14.74 11.03 14.73
N LEU A 270 14.04 10.70 13.64
CA LEU A 270 14.60 9.83 12.60
C LEU A 270 15.84 10.48 11.97
N ALA A 271 15.79 11.76 11.63
CA ALA A 271 16.91 12.51 11.10
C ALA A 271 18.10 12.57 12.06
N ALA A 272 17.86 12.69 13.37
CA ALA A 272 18.92 12.62 14.37
C ALA A 272 19.59 11.24 14.39
N THR A 273 18.78 10.17 14.41
CA THR A 273 19.27 8.78 14.38
C THR A 273 20.17 8.50 13.17
N LEU A 274 19.79 9.00 11.99
CA LEU A 274 20.56 8.82 10.76
C LEU A 274 21.89 9.59 10.70
N ARG A 275 22.15 10.51 11.65
CA ARG A 275 23.42 11.27 11.72
C ARG A 275 24.45 10.65 12.65
N GLU A 276 24.03 9.71 13.50
CA GLU A 276 24.91 8.95 14.40
C GLU A 276 25.70 7.88 13.62
#